data_AF-A0A4U1CRJ8-F1
#
_entry.id   AF-A0A4U1CRJ8-F1
#
_cell.length_a   1.000
_cell.length_b   1.000
_cell.length_c   1.000
_cell.angle_alpha   90.00
_cell.angle_beta   90.00
_cell.angle_gamma   90.00
#
_symmetry.space_group_name_H-M   'P 1'
#
loop_
_entity.id
_entity.type
_entity.pdbx_description
1 polymer ?
#
loop_
_entity_poly.entity_id
_entity_poly.type
_entity_poly.pdbx_seq_one_letter_code
_entity_poly.pdbx_strand_id
1 'polypeptide(L)'
;MKAKTIIIIVITALLTTFLVINNDAVDFDFLIGAPVPVSKLLVIGICVLVGFILGFIVGRPKKTVSSYDTEIEKGYQAPENKSSLSDEDRDYIS
;
A
#
# COMPACT_ATOMS: atom_id res chain seq x y z
N MET A 1 -9.21 -34.50 11.56
CA MET A 1 -8.94 -33.19 10.91
C MET A 1 -10.05 -32.22 11.27
N LYS A 2 -9.76 -30.92 11.46
CA LYS A 2 -10.82 -29.92 11.69
C LYS A 2 -11.63 -29.73 10.41
N ALA A 3 -12.93 -29.43 10.51
CA ALA A 3 -13.81 -29.20 9.35
C ALA A 3 -13.20 -28.18 8.36
N LYS A 4 -12.58 -27.11 8.88
CA LYS A 4 -11.85 -26.12 8.07
C LYS A 4 -10.77 -26.74 7.18
N THR A 5 -10.03 -27.75 7.65
CA THR A 5 -8.97 -28.40 6.88
C THR A 5 -9.56 -29.21 5.74
N ILE A 6 -10.65 -29.96 6.00
CA ILE A 6 -11.34 -30.76 4.99
C ILE A 6 -11.91 -29.84 3.90
N ILE A 7 -12.56 -28.74 4.30
CA ILE A 7 -13.10 -27.74 3.38
C ILE A 7 -12.00 -27.15 2.50
N ILE A 8 -10.87 -26.74 3.09
CA ILE A 8 -9.72 -26.21 2.33
C ILE A 8 -9.22 -27.25 1.32
N ILE A 9 -9.08 -28.52 1.73
CA ILE A 9 -8.62 -29.58 0.81
C ILE A 9 -9.59 -29.77 -0.36
N VAL A 10 -10.90 -29.84 -0.10
CA VAL A 10 -11.92 -30.00 -1.14
C VAL A 10 -11.91 -28.83 -2.11
N ILE A 11 -11.87 -27.59 -1.61
CA ILE A 11 -11.80 -26.40 -2.44
C ILE A 11 -10.53 -26.40 -3.30
N THR A 12 -9.38 -26.70 -2.70
CA THR A 12 -8.11 -26.75 -3.43
C THR A 12 -8.11 -27.82 -4.52
N ALA A 13 -8.68 -29.00 -4.25
CA ALA A 13 -8.79 -30.08 -5.24
C ALA A 13 -9.72 -29.68 -6.41
N LEU A 14 -10.86 -29.06 -6.11
CA LEU A 14 -11.79 -28.56 -7.13
C LEU A 14 -11.15 -27.45 -7.97
N LEU A 15 -10.49 -26.48 -7.32
CA LEU A 15 -9.79 -25.39 -8.00
C LEU A 15 -8.68 -25.92 -8.91
N THR A 16 -7.86 -26.83 -8.40
CA THR A 16 -6.77 -27.44 -9.20
C THR A 16 -7.33 -28.16 -10.41
N THR A 17 -8.39 -28.96 -10.22
CA THR A 17 -9.05 -29.68 -11.31
C THR A 17 -9.62 -28.71 -12.35
N PHE A 18 -10.28 -27.64 -11.91
CA PHE A 18 -10.79 -26.59 -12.78
C PHE A 18 -9.68 -25.94 -13.62
N LEU A 19 -8.55 -25.59 -13.00
CA LEU A 19 -7.41 -24.97 -13.69
C LEU A 19 -6.75 -25.92 -14.70
N VAL A 20 -6.65 -27.21 -14.37
CA VAL A 20 -6.07 -28.22 -15.29
C VAL A 20 -6.98 -28.45 -16.50
N ILE A 21 -8.30 -28.55 -16.29
CA ILE A 21 -9.27 -28.76 -17.37
C ILE A 21 -9.35 -27.54 -18.31
N ASN A 22 -9.19 -26.33 -17.78
CA ASN A 22 -9.28 -25.09 -18.57
C ASN A 22 -7.90 -24.57 -19.02
N ASN A 23 -6.89 -25.44 -19.11
CA ASN A 23 -5.52 -25.06 -19.47
C ASN A 23 -5.29 -24.99 -20.99
N ASP A 24 -6.16 -24.27 -21.70
CA ASP A 24 -5.99 -24.08 -23.14
C ASP A 24 -4.75 -23.24 -23.44
N ALA A 25 -3.97 -23.67 -24.43
CA ALA A 25 -2.84 -22.93 -24.96
C ALA A 25 -3.28 -21.85 -25.95
N VAL A 26 -2.53 -20.75 -25.97
CA VAL A 26 -2.57 -19.69 -26.99
C VAL A 26 -1.14 -19.44 -27.44
N ASP A 27 -0.95 -19.30 -28.74
CA ASP A 27 0.34 -18.91 -29.30
C ASP A 27 0.61 -17.44 -29.00
N PHE A 28 1.73 -17.19 -28.32
CA PHE A 28 2.21 -15.84 -28.05
C PHE A 28 3.31 -15.48 -29.05
N ASP A 29 3.02 -14.46 -29.86
CA ASP A 29 4.00 -13.80 -30.70
C ASP A 29 4.83 -12.84 -29.85
N PHE A 30 6.04 -13.26 -29.51
CA PHE A 30 7.01 -12.39 -28.85
C PHE A 30 7.70 -11.48 -29.88
N LEU A 31 8.13 -10.29 -29.44
CA LEU A 31 8.84 -9.32 -30.29
C LEU A 31 10.12 -9.89 -30.93
N ILE A 32 10.68 -10.95 -30.34
CA ILE A 32 11.85 -11.67 -30.84
C ILE A 32 11.60 -13.17 -30.63
N GLY A 33 11.68 -13.97 -31.71
CA GLY A 33 11.58 -15.42 -31.67
C GLY A 33 10.36 -15.99 -32.40
N ALA A 34 10.23 -17.32 -32.37
CA ALA A 34 9.07 -18.03 -32.91
C ALA A 34 7.90 -18.01 -31.91
N PRO A 35 6.64 -18.18 -32.38
CA PRO A 35 5.48 -18.25 -31.50
C PRO A 35 5.63 -19.38 -30.48
N VAL A 36 5.34 -19.08 -29.21
CA VAL A 36 5.40 -20.09 -28.13
C VAL A 36 3.99 -20.32 -27.59
N PRO A 37 3.52 -21.59 -27.53
CA PRO A 37 2.23 -21.90 -26.93
C PRO A 37 2.32 -21.72 -25.41
N VAL A 38 1.50 -20.83 -24.87
CA VAL A 38 1.40 -20.54 -23.43
C VAL A 38 -0.05 -20.68 -22.97
N SER A 39 -0.26 -21.20 -21.77
CA SER A 39 -1.59 -21.34 -21.17
C SER A 39 -2.29 -19.99 -20.96
N LYS A 40 -3.54 -19.84 -21.42
CA LYS A 40 -4.36 -18.63 -21.17
C LYS A 40 -4.46 -18.29 -19.68
N LEU A 41 -4.59 -19.32 -18.85
CA LEU A 41 -4.69 -19.15 -17.39
C LEU A 41 -3.41 -18.56 -16.80
N LEU A 42 -2.25 -18.99 -17.29
CA LEU A 42 -0.96 -18.47 -16.85
C LEU A 42 -0.81 -16.99 -17.22
N VAL A 43 -1.22 -16.62 -18.43
CA VAL A 43 -1.19 -15.23 -18.90
C VAL A 43 -2.06 -14.35 -18.02
N ILE A 44 -3.32 -14.73 -17.79
CA ILE A 44 -4.24 -13.98 -16.94
C ILE A 44 -3.68 -13.86 -15.52
N GLY A 45 -3.13 -14.96 -14.97
CA GLY A 45 -2.50 -14.96 -13.65
C GLY A 45 -1.35 -13.96 -13.53
N ILE A 46 -0.45 -13.91 -14.52
CA ILE A 46 0.66 -12.94 -14.56
C ILE A 46 0.12 -11.51 -14.71
N CYS A 47 -0.83 -11.28 -15.61
CA CYS A 47 -1.42 -9.94 -15.80
C CYS A 47 -2.08 -9.42 -14.52
N VAL A 48 -2.83 -10.26 -13.80
CA VAL A 48 -3.44 -9.92 -12.52
C VAL A 48 -2.38 -9.60 -11.47
N LEU A 49 -1.32 -10.41 -11.39
CA LEU A 49 -0.23 -10.19 -10.44
C LEU A 49 0.51 -8.88 -10.71
N VAL A 50 0.87 -8.61 -11.96
CA VAL A 50 1.53 -7.36 -12.37
C VAL A 50 0.61 -6.16 -12.11
N GLY A 51 -0.67 -6.26 -12.51
CA GLY A 51 -1.67 -5.22 -12.25
C GLY A 51 -1.86 -4.94 -10.76
N PHE A 52 -1.87 -5.98 -9.93
CA PHE A 52 -1.93 -5.85 -8.47
C PHE A 52 -0.69 -5.14 -7.90
N ILE A 53 0.51 -5.53 -8.33
CA ILE A 53 1.76 -4.88 -7.88
C ILE A 53 1.77 -3.39 -8.29
N LEU A 54 1.45 -3.08 -9.55
CA LEU A 54 1.37 -1.70 -10.03
C LEU A 54 0.31 -0.90 -9.28
N GLY A 55 -0.89 -1.47 -9.11
CA GLY A 55 -1.97 -0.86 -8.34
C GLY A 55 -1.60 -0.62 -6.89
N PHE A 56 -0.84 -1.53 -6.25
CA PHE A 56 -0.34 -1.37 -4.90
C PHE A 56 0.71 -0.25 -4.81
N ILE A 57 1.65 -0.18 -5.75
CA ILE A 57 2.67 0.88 -5.80
C ILE A 57 2.02 2.24 -6.01
N VAL A 58 1.10 2.36 -6.97
CA VAL A 58 0.41 3.62 -7.30
C VAL A 58 -0.58 4.02 -6.21
N GLY A 59 -1.32 3.05 -5.67
CA GLY A 59 -2.33 3.26 -4.64
C GLY A 59 -1.76 3.51 -3.24
N ARG A 60 -0.44 3.38 -3.04
CA ARG A 60 0.19 3.69 -1.76
C ARG A 60 0.05 5.19 -1.47
N PRO A 61 -0.72 5.60 -0.46
CA PRO A 61 -0.89 7.01 -0.15
C PRO A 61 0.47 7.59 0.19
N LYS A 62 0.93 8.56 -0.62
CA LYS A 62 2.13 9.32 -0.29
C LYS A 62 1.82 10.11 0.98
N LYS A 63 2.68 10.00 2.00
CA LYS A 63 2.63 10.88 3.17
C LYS A 63 2.59 12.31 2.63
N THR A 64 1.49 13.02 2.85
CA THR A 64 1.45 14.46 2.65
C THR A 64 2.59 15.00 3.50
N VAL A 65 3.58 15.60 2.85
CA VAL A 65 4.67 16.26 3.57
C VAL A 65 3.98 17.41 4.30
N SER A 66 3.74 17.24 5.60
CA SER A 66 3.28 18.32 6.48
C SER A 66 4.49 19.24 6.70
N SER A 67 4.93 19.93 5.65
CA SER A 67 6.18 20.67 5.64
C SER A 67 6.00 22.14 6.00
N TYR A 68 4.91 22.52 6.68
CA TYR A 68 4.69 23.93 7.00
C TYR A 68 4.63 24.30 8.49
N ASP A 69 4.57 23.36 9.44
CA ASP A 69 4.34 23.78 10.84
C ASP A 69 5.31 23.25 11.90
N THR A 70 6.32 22.45 11.55
CA THR A 70 7.25 21.94 12.59
C THR A 70 8.21 23.01 13.14
N GLU A 71 8.43 24.10 12.41
CA GLU A 71 9.26 25.22 12.87
C GLU A 71 8.45 26.31 13.58
N ILE A 72 7.14 26.45 13.28
CA ILE A 72 6.27 27.42 13.96
C ILE A 72 5.93 26.93 15.38
N GLU A 73 5.76 25.62 15.59
CA GLU A 73 5.55 25.05 16.93
C GLU A 73 6.78 25.15 17.85
N LYS A 74 7.99 25.17 17.29
CA LYS A 74 9.24 25.25 18.07
C LYS A 74 9.56 26.65 18.59
N GLY A 75 8.98 27.69 17.97
CA GLY A 75 9.14 29.10 18.36
C GLY A 75 8.15 29.57 19.43
N TYR A 76 7.03 28.88 19.61
CA TYR A 76 6.11 29.10 20.72
C TYR A 76 6.58 28.32 21.95
N GLN A 77 7.66 28.79 22.57
CA GLN A 77 7.79 28.57 24.01
C GLN A 77 6.53 29.16 24.65
N ALA A 78 5.76 28.31 25.35
CA ALA A 78 4.65 28.75 26.17
C ALA A 78 5.08 30.00 26.95
N PRO A 79 4.29 31.09 26.99
CA PRO A 79 4.66 32.24 27.78
C PRO A 79 4.70 31.77 29.23
N GLU A 80 5.90 31.55 29.76
CA GLU A 80 6.10 31.59 31.20
C GLU A 80 5.50 32.91 31.64
N ASN A 81 4.60 32.82 32.61
CA ASN A 81 3.81 33.91 33.16
C ASN A 81 4.71 34.86 33.97
N LYS A 82 5.74 35.41 33.32
CA LYS A 82 6.63 36.44 33.83
C LYS A 82 6.17 37.71 33.15
N SER A 83 5.42 38.51 33.93
CA SER A 83 4.98 39.82 33.47
C SER A 83 6.19 40.58 32.92
N SER A 84 6.05 41.09 31.69
CA SER A 84 7.11 41.76 30.94
C SER A 84 7.42 43.17 31.45
N LEU A 85 6.99 43.49 32.67
CA LEU A 85 7.18 44.79 33.31
C LEU A 85 8.48 44.74 34.13
N SER A 86 9.30 45.79 33.99
CA SER A 86 10.48 45.99 34.83
C SER A 86 10.05 46.20 36.29
N ASP A 87 11.00 46.03 37.21
CA ASP A 87 10.70 46.19 38.63
C ASP A 87 10.28 47.64 38.96
N GLU A 88 10.81 48.64 38.24
CA GLU A 88 10.35 50.03 38.35
C GLU A 88 8.89 50.23 37.89
N ASP A 89 8.45 49.56 36.81
CA ASP A 89 7.09 49.71 36.27
C ASP A 89 6.03 49.09 37.21
N ARG A 90 6.42 48.10 38.02
CA ARG A 90 5.53 47.44 38.99
C ARG A 90 5.18 48.33 40.17
N ASP A 91 6.13 49.12 40.65
CA ASP A 91 5.96 50.01 41.80
C ASP A 91 5.06 51.21 41.48
N TYR A 92 4.94 51.56 40.19
CA TYR A 92 4.07 52.64 39.70
C TYR A 92 2.58 52.26 39.64
N ILE A 93 2.24 50.96 39.62
CA ILE A 93 0.87 50.47 39.44
C ILE A 93 0.26 49.84 40.71
N SER A 94 1.01 49.81 41.81
CA SER A 94 0.54 49.44 43.16
C SER A 94 0.07 50.65 43.96
#